data_AF-A0A5C7WBT8-F1
#
_entry.id   AF-A0A5C7WBT8-F1
#
_cell.length_a   1.000
_cell.length_b   1.000
_cell.length_c   1.000
_cell.angle_alpha   90.00
_cell.angle_beta   90.00
_cell.angle_gamma   90.00
#
_symmetry.space_group_name_H-M   'P 1'
#
loop_
_entity.id
_entity.type
_entity.pdbx_description
1 polymer ?
#
loop_
_entity_poly.entity_id
_entity_poly.type
_entity_poly.pdbx_seq_one_letter_code
_entity_poly.pdbx_strand_id
1 'polypeptide(L)' 'MTTHYRQLTQGQRYQIEAGLSAGKSQASIAKQVGVHPSTIS' A
#
# COMPACT_ATOMS: atom_id res chain seq x y z
N MET A 1 1.71 -19.01 -14.80
CA MET A 1 1.35 -18.54 -13.46
C MET A 1 0.66 -17.19 -13.60
N THR A 2 -0.65 -17.14 -13.42
CA THR A 2 -1.38 -15.86 -13.41
C THR A 2 -1.14 -15.19 -12.06
N THR A 3 -0.19 -14.25 -12.01
CA THR A 3 -0.03 -13.38 -10.84
C THR A 3 -1.32 -12.59 -10.70
N HIS A 4 -2.14 -12.91 -9.70
CA HIS A 4 -3.35 -12.14 -9.38
C HIS A 4 -2.93 -10.75 -8.89
N TYR A 5 -2.75 -9.84 -9.84
CA TYR A 5 -2.43 -8.45 -9.56
C TYR A 5 -3.67 -7.77 -8.99
N ARG A 6 -3.68 -7.55 -7.68
CA ARG A 6 -4.77 -6.83 -7.02
C ARG A 6 -4.51 -5.34 -7.17
N GLN A 7 -5.31 -4.69 -8.02
CA GLN A 7 -5.25 -3.24 -8.16
C GLN A 7 -5.67 -2.56 -6.85
N LEU A 8 -4.93 -1.52 -6.47
CA LEU A 8 -5.25 -0.70 -5.33
C LEU A 8 -6.46 0.18 -5.64
N THR A 9 -7.42 0.22 -4.72
CA THR A 9 -8.50 1.21 -4.81
C THR A 9 -7.94 2.62 -4.66
N GLN A 10 -8.70 3.62 -5.10
CA GLN A 10 -8.28 5.02 -4.96
C GLN A 10 -8.07 5.40 -3.49
N GLY A 11 -8.93 4.92 -2.58
CA GLY A 11 -8.76 5.15 -1.14
C GLY A 11 -7.48 4.54 -0.57
N GLN A 12 -7.12 3.32 -0.99
CA GLN A 12 -5.87 2.69 -0.59
C GLN A 12 -4.65 3.47 -1.07
N ARG A 13 -4.68 3.96 -2.32
CA ARG A 13 -3.60 4.82 -2.86
C ARG A 13 -3.43 6.11 -2.06
N TYR A 14 -4.53 6.78 -1.71
CA TYR A 14 -4.46 7.99 -0.87
C TYR A 14 -3.88 7.71 0.52
N GLN A 15 -4.28 6.59 1.15
CA GLN A 15 -3.74 6.21 2.45
C GLN A 15 -2.24 5.89 2.40
N ILE A 16 -1.78 5.30 1.29
CA ILE A 16 -0.37 5.04 1.04
C ILE A 16 0.40 6.36 0.91
N GLU A 17 -0.03 7.25 0.02
CA GLU A 17 0.60 8.55 -0.23
C GLU A 17 0.67 9.41 1.03
N ALA A 18 -0.42 9.45 1.82
CA ALA A 18 -0.46 10.16 3.09
C ALA A 18 0.51 9.56 4.11
N GLY A 19 0.65 8.23 4.14
CA GLY A 19 1.60 7.53 5.00
C GLY A 19 3.06 7.81 4.61
N LEU A 20 3.37 7.79 3.31
CA LEU A 20 4.70 8.10 2.80
C LEU A 20 5.08 9.56 3.08
N SER A 21 4.14 10.49 2.85
CA SER A 21 4.31 11.91 3.17
C SER A 21 4.53 12.17 4.66
N ALA A 22 3.95 11.33 5.53
CA ALA A 22 4.15 11.38 6.97
C ALA A 22 5.43 10.68 7.45
N GLY A 23 6.27 10.16 6.54
CA GLY A 23 7.52 9.48 6.87
C GLY A 23 7.32 8.08 7.48
N LYS A 24 6.13 7.48 7.35
CA LYS A 24 5.88 6.12 7.84
C LYS A 24 6.59 5.10 6.94
N SER A 25 7.12 4.04 7.54
CA SER A 25 7.69 2.92 6.80
C SER A 25 6.62 2.18 5.98
N GLN A 26 6.97 1.71 4.79
CA GLN A 26 6.09 0.95 3.90
C GLN A 26 5.39 -0.23 4.60
N ALA A 27 6.10 -0.94 5.49
CA ALA A 27 5.51 -2.04 6.28
C ALA A 27 4.37 -1.58 7.21
N SER A 28 4.50 -0.39 7.81
CA SER A 28 3.46 0.20 8.66
C SER A 28 2.23 0.60 7.84
N ILE A 29 2.47 1.21 6.68
CA ILE A 29 1.43 1.63 5.73
C ILE A 29 0.69 0.39 5.19
N ALA A 30 1.41 -0.65 4.77
CA ALA A 30 0.86 -1.91 4.28
C ALA A 30 -0.08 -2.56 5.30
N LYS A 31 0.33 -2.60 6.57
CA LYS A 31 -0.51 -3.11 7.67
C LYS A 31 -1.78 -2.26 7.87
N GLN A 32 -1.68 -0.95 7.74
CA GLN A 32 -2.80 -0.02 7.88
C GLN A 32 -3.81 -0.16 6.74
N VAL A 33 -3.31 -0.36 5.51
CA VAL A 33 -4.11 -0.39 4.26
C VAL A 33 -4.62 -1.81 3.93
N GLY A 34 -4.08 -2.83 4.61
CA GLY A 34 -4.46 -4.23 4.40
C GLY A 34 -3.88 -4.82 3.11
N VAL A 35 -2.66 -4.42 2.75
CA VAL A 35 -1.93 -4.89 1.56
C VAL A 35 -0.57 -5.45 1.95
N HIS A 36 0.05 -6.22 1.07
CA HIS A 36 1.41 -6.70 1.31
C HIS A 36 2.41 -5.55 1.08
N PRO A 37 3.50 -5.43 1.87
CA PRO A 37 4.50 -4.37 1.68
C PRO A 37 5.07 -4.29 0.26
N SER A 38 5.21 -5.43 -0.43
CA SER A 38 5.67 -5.47 -1.84
C SER A 38 4.70 -4.84 -2.84
N THR A 39 3.47 -4.52 -2.43
CA THR A 39 2.49 -3.77 -3.24
C THR A 39 2.75 -2.26 -3.18
N ILE A 40 3.50 -1.80 -2.17
CA ILE A 40 3.93 -0.41 -1.97
C ILE A 40 5.43 -0.36 -2.31
N SER A 41 5.77 -0.64 -3.56
CA SER A 41 7.17 -0.59 -4.02
C SER A 41 7.50 0.72 -4.70
#